data_AF-A0A6A3W2R7-F1
#
_entry.id   AF-A0A6A3W2R7-F1
#
_cell.length_a   1.000
_cell.length_b   1.000
_cell.length_c   1.000
_cell.angle_alpha   90.00
_cell.angle_beta   90.00
_cell.angle_gamma   90.00
#
_symmetry.space_group_name_H-M   'P 1'
#
loop_
_entity.id
_entity.type
_entity.pdbx_description
1 polymer ?
#
loop_
_entity_poly.entity_id
_entity_poly.type
_entity_poly.pdbx_seq_one_letter_code
_entity_poly.pdbx_strand_id
1 'polypeptide(L)'
;MPPPADKKKHYELVVQDDFLVVLHPSHPLSLQIPRSASGDASLGLSVEHVKDFQHVHGRRMAFDAIYGVFWLLRGPYLAVVTQSKLAARGVGDAEIRLVQKLELLLIPTQNLPSLTPQQEQDEQRYIDMITTDVDQQKLHFAKDFDLTHSLQRIAAFDGKKGSIAERADDRFFWNKSLCSAFLEQKFFEWVTPMVQAHIEVTEQLKVKDKSFRILYISRRSCKRQGMRFTIRGIDDDGNVANFVETEQICVFDDGRQTSFVQIRGSIPVFWSSPVTMKYAPKVYQAGDAERDVAAFQKHAYELMSLYGRVLFVNLIDKKKEQLKLGEAMAKTVADAATKDSHILAAVRLVWFDFHRECRNMKWGNLEKLIKQVDDDFLDHGYFSRLRMALS
;
A
#
# COMPACT_ATOMS: atom_id res chain seq x y z
N MET A 1 -16.84 -10.78 35.52
CA MET A 1 -15.91 -9.65 35.33
C MET A 1 -15.41 -9.71 33.90
N PRO A 2 -15.51 -8.63 33.09
CA PRO A 2 -14.79 -8.59 31.83
C PRO A 2 -13.28 -8.59 32.15
N PRO A 3 -12.43 -9.26 31.35
CA PRO A 3 -10.99 -9.18 31.53
C PRO A 3 -10.53 -7.73 31.33
N PRO A 4 -9.45 -7.29 32.00
CA PRO A 4 -9.00 -5.92 31.89
C PRO A 4 -8.56 -5.60 30.45
N ALA A 5 -8.95 -4.42 29.97
CA ALA A 5 -8.71 -3.94 28.63
C ALA A 5 -7.20 -3.79 28.29
N ASP A 6 -6.87 -4.20 27.06
CA ASP A 6 -5.87 -3.65 26.13
C ASP A 6 -4.36 -3.56 26.46
N LYS A 7 -3.86 -3.99 27.63
CA LYS A 7 -2.40 -3.95 27.87
C LYS A 7 -1.54 -4.92 27.04
N LYS A 8 -2.13 -5.84 26.26
CA LYS A 8 -1.41 -6.92 25.55
C LYS A 8 -1.16 -6.68 24.06
N LYS A 9 -1.44 -5.49 23.51
CA LYS A 9 -1.33 -5.24 22.06
C LYS A 9 -0.33 -4.16 21.64
N HIS A 10 0.22 -3.40 22.57
CA HIS A 10 1.12 -2.29 22.26
C HIS A 10 2.58 -2.69 22.45
N TYR A 11 3.45 -2.11 21.63
CA TYR A 11 4.88 -2.11 21.92
C TYR A 11 5.15 -1.16 23.09
N GLU A 12 6.22 -1.42 23.83
CA GLU A 12 6.75 -0.49 24.84
C GLU A 12 8.15 -0.06 24.44
N LEU A 13 8.39 1.24 24.35
CA LEU A 13 9.71 1.83 24.17
C LEU A 13 10.25 2.23 25.54
N VAL A 14 11.45 1.75 25.88
CA VAL A 14 12.20 2.22 27.04
C VAL A 14 13.38 3.06 26.56
N VAL A 15 13.38 4.34 26.95
CA VAL A 15 14.42 5.30 26.58
C VAL A 15 15.50 5.32 27.67
N GLN A 16 16.71 4.92 27.30
CA GLN A 16 17.91 4.99 28.14
C GLN A 16 18.95 5.92 27.50
N ASP A 17 20.05 6.17 28.20
CA ASP A 17 21.10 7.06 27.71
C ASP A 17 21.84 6.48 26.49
N ASP A 18 22.17 5.18 26.56
CA ASP A 18 22.95 4.48 25.54
C ASP A 18 22.10 3.70 24.53
N PHE A 19 20.86 3.34 24.87
CA PHE A 19 19.98 2.51 24.04
C PHE A 19 18.52 2.99 24.06
N LEU A 20 17.84 2.80 22.93
CA LEU A 20 16.38 2.67 22.90
C LEU A 20 16.03 1.18 22.85
N VAL A 21 15.20 0.74 23.79
CA VAL A 21 14.78 -0.67 23.90
C VAL A 21 13.33 -0.80 23.49
N VAL A 22 13.05 -1.54 22.43
CA VAL A 22 11.68 -1.84 21.99
C VAL A 22 11.27 -3.22 22.48
N LEU A 23 10.22 -3.27 23.30
CA LEU A 23 9.63 -4.50 23.82
C LEU A 23 8.39 -4.86 22.99
N HIS A 24 8.37 -6.09 22.46
CA HIS A 24 7.22 -6.60 21.72
C HIS A 24 6.15 -7.13 22.70
N PRO A 25 4.85 -6.90 22.45
CA PRO A 25 3.77 -7.36 23.35
C PRO A 25 3.69 -8.89 23.52
N SER A 26 4.08 -9.63 22.49
CA SER A 26 3.94 -11.10 22.43
C SER A 26 5.22 -11.85 22.07
N HIS A 27 6.36 -11.16 21.87
CA HIS A 27 7.62 -11.79 21.50
C HIS A 27 8.58 -11.75 22.70
N PRO A 28 9.29 -12.85 23.03
CA PRO A 28 10.20 -12.90 24.18
C PRO A 28 11.51 -12.12 23.98
N LEU A 29 11.67 -11.47 22.84
CA LEU A 29 12.85 -10.70 22.48
C LEU A 29 12.56 -9.20 22.55
N SER A 30 13.63 -8.42 22.66
CA SER A 30 13.67 -6.97 22.65
C SER A 30 14.59 -6.50 21.54
N LEU A 31 14.22 -5.43 20.85
CA LEU A 31 15.05 -4.80 19.83
C LEU A 31 15.81 -3.64 20.47
N GLN A 32 17.14 -3.68 20.33
CA GLN A 32 18.06 -2.69 20.87
C GLN A 32 18.50 -1.75 19.74
N ILE A 33 18.36 -0.45 19.98
CA ILE A 33 18.79 0.60 19.05
C ILE A 33 19.82 1.47 19.77
N PRO A 34 21.13 1.30 19.48
CA PRO A 34 22.19 2.12 20.04
C PRO A 34 21.99 3.62 19.78
N ARG A 35 22.20 4.43 20.82
CA ARG A 35 22.11 5.90 20.78
C ARG A 35 23.46 6.58 20.55
N SER A 36 24.50 5.79 20.25
CA SER A 36 25.82 6.26 19.80
C SER A 36 25.91 6.44 18.28
N ALA A 37 24.96 5.88 17.51
CA ALA A 37 24.97 5.91 16.05
C ALA A 37 24.52 7.28 15.51
N SER A 38 25.48 8.14 15.19
CA SER A 38 25.21 9.46 14.57
C SER A 38 25.32 9.47 13.04
N GLY A 39 25.89 8.42 12.41
CA GLY A 39 26.18 8.45 10.97
C GLY A 39 26.17 7.12 10.19
N ASP A 40 25.85 5.98 10.83
CA ASP A 40 25.74 4.70 10.13
C ASP A 40 24.28 4.36 9.79
N ALA A 41 24.01 4.10 8.51
CA ALA A 41 22.71 3.68 8.02
C ALA A 41 22.21 2.37 8.67
N SER A 42 23.13 1.51 9.14
CA SER A 42 22.79 0.23 9.77
C SER A 42 22.20 0.36 11.18
N LEU A 43 22.37 1.53 11.83
CA LEU A 43 21.98 1.83 13.22
C LEU A 43 22.51 0.85 14.28
N GLY A 44 23.34 -0.14 13.93
CA GLY A 44 23.90 -1.13 14.88
C GLY A 44 22.85 -1.94 15.65
N LEU A 45 21.69 -2.21 15.02
CA LEU A 45 20.56 -2.88 15.67
C LEU A 45 20.93 -4.29 16.18
N SER A 46 20.45 -4.64 17.37
CA SER A 46 20.58 -6.00 17.92
C SER A 46 19.29 -6.47 18.57
N VAL A 47 19.18 -7.78 18.81
CA VAL A 47 18.02 -8.40 19.45
C VAL A 47 18.48 -9.23 20.63
N GLU A 48 17.85 -9.02 21.78
CA GLU A 48 18.22 -9.64 23.05
C GLU A 48 16.99 -10.15 23.81
N HIS A 49 17.17 -11.09 24.74
CA HIS A 49 16.05 -11.67 25.48
C HIS A 49 15.54 -10.72 26.57
N VAL A 50 14.23 -10.52 26.68
CA VAL A 50 13.64 -9.54 27.63
C VAL A 50 14.01 -9.83 29.10
N LYS A 51 14.35 -11.09 29.42
CA LYS A 51 14.76 -11.51 30.77
C LYS A 51 16.10 -10.92 31.20
N ASP A 52 16.97 -10.58 30.26
CA ASP A 52 18.27 -9.97 30.54
C ASP A 52 18.11 -8.50 31.00
N PHE A 53 16.87 -7.99 30.92
CA PHE A 53 16.47 -6.61 31.14
C PHE A 53 15.43 -6.46 32.27
N GLN A 54 15.40 -7.39 33.23
CA GLN A 54 14.45 -7.37 34.37
C GLN A 54 14.48 -6.08 35.21
N HIS A 55 15.51 -5.23 35.06
CA HIS A 55 15.68 -3.97 35.80
C HIS A 55 15.94 -2.76 34.89
N VAL A 56 15.39 -2.74 33.66
CA VAL A 56 15.54 -1.57 32.77
C VAL A 56 14.85 -0.34 33.37
N HIS A 57 15.69 0.56 33.88
CA HIS A 57 15.37 1.93 34.24
C HIS A 57 15.33 2.80 32.98
N GLY A 58 14.37 3.72 32.91
CA GLY A 58 14.21 4.63 31.77
C GLY A 58 12.79 5.15 31.63
N ARG A 59 12.62 6.19 30.82
CA ARG A 59 11.28 6.69 30.47
C ARG A 59 10.61 5.68 29.57
N ARG A 60 9.41 5.25 29.93
CA ARG A 60 8.60 4.30 29.19
C ARG A 60 7.53 5.00 28.36
N MET A 61 7.30 4.51 27.15
CA MET A 61 6.27 5.01 26.25
C MET A 61 5.64 3.84 25.49
N ALA A 62 4.31 3.73 25.54
CA ALA A 62 3.58 2.76 24.72
C ALA A 62 3.38 3.30 23.31
N PHE A 63 3.44 2.43 22.31
CA PHE A 63 3.16 2.77 20.92
C PHE A 63 2.61 1.56 20.15
N ASP A 64 1.96 1.81 19.02
CA ASP A 64 1.25 0.79 18.24
C ASP A 64 2.13 0.05 17.25
N ALA A 65 3.01 0.77 16.53
CA ALA A 65 3.89 0.24 15.51
C ALA A 65 5.09 1.16 15.26
N ILE A 66 6.20 0.58 14.81
CA ILE A 66 7.33 1.36 14.24
C ILE A 66 6.90 1.85 12.86
N TYR A 67 6.97 3.16 12.63
CA TYR A 67 6.76 3.75 11.31
C TYR A 67 8.00 3.59 10.43
N GLY A 68 9.18 3.84 11.02
CA GLY A 68 10.47 3.71 10.37
C GLY A 68 11.48 4.70 10.95
N VAL A 69 12.54 5.01 10.20
CA VAL A 69 13.57 5.97 10.58
C VAL A 69 13.64 7.09 9.55
N PHE A 70 13.56 8.34 10.03
CA PHE A 70 13.79 9.54 9.23
C PHE A 70 15.18 10.10 9.50
N TRP A 71 15.93 10.37 8.44
CA TRP A 71 17.24 11.04 8.54
C TRP A 71 17.05 12.53 8.30
N LEU A 72 17.12 13.32 9.38
CA LEU A 72 16.99 14.78 9.33
C LEU A 72 18.35 15.45 9.62
N LEU A 73 18.37 16.78 9.76
CA LEU A 73 19.61 17.54 9.88
C LEU A 73 20.39 17.19 11.15
N ARG A 74 19.68 16.89 12.25
CA ARG A 74 20.31 16.53 13.53
C ARG A 74 20.75 15.06 13.60
N GLY A 75 20.22 14.20 12.73
CA GLY A 75 20.51 12.77 12.70
C GLY A 75 19.27 11.89 12.47
N PRO A 76 19.38 10.58 12.73
CA PRO A 76 18.26 9.66 12.56
C PRO A 76 17.25 9.75 13.71
N TYR A 77 15.97 9.81 13.35
CA TYR A 77 14.82 9.80 14.26
C TYR A 77 14.04 8.51 14.09
N LEU A 78 13.82 7.79 15.18
CA LEU A 78 12.86 6.69 15.22
C LEU A 78 11.45 7.29 15.23
N ALA A 79 10.68 7.03 14.17
CA ALA A 79 9.26 7.41 14.12
C ALA A 79 8.40 6.23 14.57
N VAL A 80 7.53 6.48 15.55
CA VAL A 80 6.59 5.49 16.10
C VAL A 80 5.16 6.00 16.04
N VAL A 81 4.21 5.10 15.81
CA VAL A 81 2.77 5.40 15.86
C VAL A 81 2.32 5.37 17.31
N THR A 82 2.11 6.53 17.93
CA THR A 82 1.67 6.61 19.33
C THR A 82 0.16 6.61 19.48
N GLN A 83 -0.57 6.96 18.41
CA GLN A 83 -2.03 6.86 18.38
C GLN A 83 -2.52 6.31 17.06
N SER A 84 -3.45 5.37 17.15
CA SER A 84 -4.20 4.85 16.01
C SER A 84 -5.64 4.54 16.39
N LYS A 85 -6.54 4.59 15.40
CA LYS A 85 -7.97 4.29 15.55
C LYS A 85 -8.29 2.94 14.93
N LEU A 86 -9.14 2.14 15.58
CA LEU A 86 -9.73 0.96 14.94
C LEU A 86 -10.59 1.42 13.74
N ALA A 87 -10.16 1.09 12.54
CA ALA A 87 -10.84 1.44 11.30
C ALA A 87 -11.87 0.38 10.91
N ALA A 88 -11.48 -0.89 11.03
CA ALA A 88 -12.31 -2.04 10.66
C ALA A 88 -11.80 -3.32 11.33
N ARG A 89 -12.61 -4.39 11.28
CA ARG A 89 -12.16 -5.76 11.56
C ARG A 89 -12.03 -6.52 10.25
N GLY A 90 -10.80 -6.94 9.94
CA GLY A 90 -10.43 -7.73 8.77
C GLY A 90 -10.92 -9.18 8.83
N VAL A 91 -10.48 -10.01 7.89
CA VAL A 91 -10.76 -11.46 7.90
C VAL A 91 -10.20 -12.11 9.17
N GLY A 92 -11.00 -12.96 9.83
CA GLY A 92 -10.62 -13.56 11.13
C GLY A 92 -10.59 -12.56 12.28
N ASP A 93 -11.35 -11.47 12.14
CA ASP A 93 -11.53 -10.38 13.13
C ASP A 93 -10.25 -9.64 13.53
N ALA A 94 -9.21 -9.79 12.73
CA ALA A 94 -7.96 -9.04 12.84
C ALA A 94 -8.23 -7.53 12.82
N GLU A 95 -7.61 -6.79 13.73
CA GLU A 95 -7.81 -5.34 13.81
C GLU A 95 -7.04 -4.63 12.70
N ILE A 96 -7.77 -3.84 11.92
CA ILE A 96 -7.18 -2.92 10.96
C ILE A 96 -7.28 -1.52 11.55
N ARG A 97 -6.13 -0.87 11.70
CA ARG A 97 -5.98 0.40 12.42
C ARG A 97 -5.52 1.50 11.48
N LEU A 98 -6.06 2.69 11.66
CA LEU A 98 -5.69 3.92 10.96
C LEU A 98 -4.70 4.71 11.82
N VAL A 99 -3.54 5.07 11.25
CA VAL A 99 -2.54 5.91 11.91
C VAL A 99 -3.13 7.31 12.19
N GLN A 100 -3.03 7.79 13.42
CA GLN A 100 -3.53 9.11 13.83
C GLN A 100 -2.43 10.06 14.31
N LYS A 101 -1.38 9.54 14.94
CA LYS A 101 -0.28 10.35 15.45
C LYS A 101 1.04 9.61 15.35
N LEU A 102 2.07 10.33 14.88
CA LEU A 102 3.47 9.92 14.96
C LEU A 102 4.20 10.73 16.02
N GLU A 103 5.16 10.08 16.69
CA GLU A 103 6.18 10.77 17.48
C GLU A 103 7.56 10.38 16.95
N LEU A 104 8.43 11.40 16.82
CA LEU A 104 9.80 11.25 16.35
C LEU A 104 10.74 11.35 17.54
N LEU A 105 11.56 10.33 17.75
CA LEU A 105 12.56 10.28 18.80
C LEU A 105 13.94 10.31 18.19
N LEU A 106 14.71 11.35 18.50
CA LEU A 106 16.12 11.42 18.09
C LEU A 106 16.87 10.22 18.70
N ILE A 107 17.51 9.43 17.83
CA ILE A 107 18.26 8.26 18.24
C ILE A 107 19.59 8.69 18.90
N PRO A 108 20.48 9.46 18.25
CA PRO A 108 21.75 9.82 18.85
C PRO A 108 21.60 10.80 20.01
N THR A 109 22.38 10.60 21.08
CA THR A 109 22.51 11.57 22.20
C THR A 109 23.86 12.26 22.23
N GLN A 110 24.86 11.68 21.57
CA GLN A 110 26.26 12.13 21.60
C GLN A 110 26.73 12.53 20.21
N ASN A 111 27.75 13.39 20.15
CA ASN A 111 28.37 13.86 18.90
C ASN A 111 27.37 14.43 17.89
N LEU A 112 26.34 15.12 18.39
CA LEU A 112 25.33 15.75 17.54
C LEU A 112 25.95 16.89 16.74
N PRO A 113 25.59 17.04 15.45
CA PRO A 113 26.04 18.16 14.66
C PRO A 113 25.51 19.47 15.24
N SER A 114 26.36 20.49 15.33
CA SER A 114 25.94 21.85 15.65
C SER A 114 25.17 22.44 14.47
N LEU A 115 23.87 22.62 14.64
CA LEU A 115 23.02 23.24 13.63
C LEU A 115 23.10 24.77 13.74
N THR A 116 23.10 25.45 12.59
CA THR A 116 22.89 26.89 12.52
C THR A 116 21.45 27.25 12.92
N PRO A 117 21.15 28.50 13.32
CA PRO A 117 19.78 28.90 13.68
C PRO A 117 18.74 28.62 12.59
N GLN A 118 19.12 28.75 11.31
CA GLN A 118 18.23 28.40 10.18
C GLN A 118 17.99 26.89 10.11
N GLN A 119 19.04 26.08 10.28
CA GLN A 119 18.91 24.62 10.28
C GLN A 119 18.06 24.12 11.46
N GLU A 120 18.09 24.79 12.61
CA GLU A 120 17.18 24.45 13.73
C GLU A 120 15.72 24.73 13.39
N GLN A 121 15.44 25.82 12.68
CA GLN A 121 14.09 26.11 12.18
C GLN A 121 13.66 25.12 11.10
N ASP A 122 14.56 24.78 10.17
CA ASP A 122 14.28 23.81 9.11
C ASP A 122 14.05 22.40 9.70
N GLU A 123 14.82 22.00 10.71
CA GLU A 123 14.65 20.75 11.43
C GLU A 123 13.25 20.65 12.05
N GLN A 124 12.83 21.69 12.79
CA GLN A 124 11.50 21.73 13.38
C GLN A 124 10.41 21.68 12.29
N ARG A 125 10.60 22.42 11.19
CA ARG A 125 9.68 22.41 10.05
C ARG A 125 9.57 21.03 9.41
N TYR A 126 10.67 20.29 9.27
CA TYR A 126 10.62 18.91 8.74
C TYR A 126 9.87 17.97 9.68
N ILE A 127 10.11 18.06 10.99
CA ILE A 127 9.38 17.30 12.00
C ILE A 127 7.88 17.62 11.92
N ASP A 128 7.51 18.89 11.83
CA ASP A 128 6.13 19.33 11.72
C ASP A 128 5.49 18.79 10.42
N MET A 129 6.18 18.83 9.28
CA MET A 129 5.69 18.28 8.01
C MET A 129 5.49 16.75 8.05
N ILE A 130 6.27 16.02 8.85
CA ILE A 130 6.15 14.57 9.00
C ILE A 130 5.01 14.19 9.96
N THR A 131 4.84 14.98 11.04
CA THR A 131 3.94 14.62 12.14
C THR A 131 2.55 15.25 12.04
N THR A 132 2.43 16.38 11.35
CA THR A 132 1.16 17.09 11.15
C THR A 132 0.31 16.37 10.11
N ASP A 133 -0.99 16.25 10.37
CA ASP A 133 -1.97 15.72 9.41
C ASP A 133 -1.65 14.31 8.86
N VAL A 134 -0.95 13.47 9.65
CA VAL A 134 -0.62 12.10 9.23
C VAL A 134 -1.88 11.25 8.95
N ASP A 135 -2.98 11.55 9.65
CA ASP A 135 -4.28 10.90 9.43
C ASP A 135 -4.87 11.19 8.05
N GLN A 136 -4.57 12.36 7.47
CA GLN A 136 -4.96 12.72 6.09
C GLN A 136 -4.28 11.82 5.04
N GLN A 137 -3.12 11.23 5.37
CA GLN A 137 -2.45 10.27 4.49
C GLN A 137 -3.21 8.93 4.40
N LYS A 138 -4.14 8.65 5.32
CA LYS A 138 -4.97 7.44 5.38
C LYS A 138 -4.14 6.15 5.36
N LEU A 139 -3.04 6.13 6.11
CA LEU A 139 -2.20 4.96 6.28
C LEU A 139 -2.83 4.00 7.29
N HIS A 140 -3.05 2.77 6.85
CA HIS A 140 -3.61 1.69 7.64
C HIS A 140 -2.56 0.62 7.89
N PHE A 141 -2.67 -0.08 9.00
CA PHE A 141 -1.87 -1.26 9.31
C PHE A 141 -2.70 -2.30 10.05
N ALA A 142 -2.23 -3.54 10.02
CA ALA A 142 -2.76 -4.64 10.82
C ALA A 142 -1.59 -5.56 11.22
N LYS A 143 -1.62 -6.08 12.44
CA LYS A 143 -0.57 -6.96 12.98
C LYS A 143 -0.77 -8.42 12.57
N ASP A 144 -2.03 -8.82 12.42
CA ASP A 144 -2.44 -10.21 12.21
C ASP A 144 -3.12 -10.44 10.85
N PHE A 145 -3.15 -9.42 9.99
CA PHE A 145 -3.75 -9.49 8.66
C PHE A 145 -2.90 -8.70 7.66
N ASP A 146 -2.52 -9.36 6.57
CA ASP A 146 -1.68 -8.76 5.54
C ASP A 146 -2.50 -7.88 4.60
N LEU A 147 -2.44 -6.57 4.80
CA LEU A 147 -3.16 -5.60 3.97
C LEU A 147 -2.52 -5.39 2.58
N THR A 148 -1.28 -5.83 2.39
CA THR A 148 -0.52 -5.59 1.15
C THR A 148 -0.92 -6.55 0.04
N HIS A 149 -1.49 -7.71 0.38
CA HIS A 149 -1.92 -8.73 -0.57
C HIS A 149 -3.43 -8.93 -0.61
N SER A 150 -3.90 -9.45 -1.75
CA SER A 150 -5.25 -10.00 -1.85
C SER A 150 -5.37 -11.32 -1.10
N LEU A 151 -6.59 -11.70 -0.73
CA LEU A 151 -6.90 -12.96 -0.07
C LEU A 151 -6.39 -14.17 -0.87
N GLN A 152 -6.47 -14.10 -2.20
CA GLN A 152 -5.93 -15.12 -3.10
C GLN A 152 -4.41 -15.26 -2.94
N ARG A 153 -3.67 -14.14 -2.95
CA ARG A 153 -2.20 -14.16 -2.76
C ARG A 153 -1.82 -14.61 -1.35
N ILE A 154 -2.57 -14.17 -0.34
CA ILE A 154 -2.41 -14.65 1.05
C ILE A 154 -2.60 -16.17 1.13
N ALA A 155 -3.61 -16.71 0.45
CA ALA A 155 -3.86 -18.15 0.43
C ALA A 155 -2.76 -18.94 -0.30
N ALA A 156 -2.12 -18.35 -1.30
CA ALA A 156 -1.03 -18.97 -2.07
C ALA A 156 0.28 -19.12 -1.28
N PHE A 157 0.41 -18.51 -0.10
CA PHE A 157 1.63 -18.62 0.72
C PHE A 157 1.83 -20.00 1.37
N ASP A 158 0.90 -20.95 1.22
CA ASP A 158 1.02 -22.37 1.61
C ASP A 158 1.78 -22.63 2.94
N GLY A 159 1.36 -21.93 4.00
CA GLY A 159 1.96 -22.09 5.33
C GLY A 159 3.40 -21.58 5.49
N LYS A 160 3.95 -20.82 4.53
CA LYS A 160 5.26 -20.15 4.65
C LYS A 160 5.29 -19.24 5.88
N LYS A 161 6.13 -19.64 6.84
CA LYS A 161 6.26 -19.11 8.20
C LYS A 161 7.07 -17.81 8.30
N GLY A 162 6.80 -16.84 7.42
CA GLY A 162 7.43 -15.52 7.49
C GLY A 162 6.60 -14.53 8.33
N SER A 163 7.20 -13.42 8.72
CA SER A 163 6.43 -12.27 9.24
C SER A 163 5.65 -11.60 8.09
N ILE A 164 4.66 -10.76 8.39
CA ILE A 164 3.95 -9.99 7.34
C ILE A 164 4.93 -9.12 6.56
N ALA A 165 5.91 -8.50 7.22
CA ALA A 165 6.88 -7.62 6.57
C ALA A 165 7.82 -8.35 5.61
N GLU A 166 8.17 -9.61 5.90
CA GLU A 166 9.04 -10.41 5.03
C GLU A 166 8.38 -10.72 3.67
N ARG A 167 7.08 -10.98 3.68
CA ARG A 167 6.31 -11.37 2.49
C ARG A 167 5.53 -10.24 1.84
N ALA A 168 5.53 -9.04 2.41
CA ALA A 168 4.67 -7.94 2.00
C ALA A 168 4.85 -7.57 0.52
N ASP A 169 3.75 -7.16 -0.11
CA ASP A 169 3.77 -6.63 -1.47
C ASP A 169 4.43 -5.25 -1.50
N ASP A 170 5.61 -5.18 -2.10
CA ASP A 170 6.40 -3.96 -2.27
C ASP A 170 5.63 -2.81 -2.91
N ARG A 171 4.63 -3.11 -3.73
CA ARG A 171 3.81 -2.08 -4.37
C ARG A 171 2.96 -1.39 -3.32
N PHE A 172 2.54 -2.05 -2.25
CA PHE A 172 1.60 -1.50 -1.27
C PHE A 172 2.23 -1.20 0.10
N PHE A 173 3.55 -1.42 0.26
CA PHE A 173 4.28 -1.21 1.51
C PHE A 173 4.84 0.23 1.59
N TRP A 174 4.04 1.17 2.08
CA TRP A 174 4.33 2.62 2.02
C TRP A 174 5.51 3.08 2.88
N ASN A 175 5.75 2.43 4.01
CA ASN A 175 6.85 2.76 4.91
C ASN A 175 8.08 1.87 4.70
N LYS A 176 8.15 1.10 3.61
CA LYS A 176 9.24 0.14 3.36
C LYS A 176 10.62 0.81 3.39
N SER A 177 10.80 1.90 2.66
CA SER A 177 12.09 2.61 2.56
C SER A 177 12.54 3.21 3.90
N LEU A 178 11.60 3.60 4.76
CA LEU A 178 11.91 4.09 6.10
C LEU A 178 12.26 2.94 7.05
N CYS A 179 11.93 1.70 6.69
CA CYS A 179 12.23 0.52 7.47
C CYS A 179 13.51 -0.22 6.99
N SER A 180 14.27 0.32 6.04
CA SER A 180 15.44 -0.36 5.45
C SER A 180 16.44 -0.86 6.49
N ALA A 181 16.73 -0.07 7.53
CA ALA A 181 17.64 -0.46 8.61
C ALA A 181 17.23 -1.77 9.31
N PHE A 182 15.92 -2.03 9.43
CA PHE A 182 15.38 -3.27 10.00
C PHE A 182 15.29 -4.39 8.97
N LEU A 183 14.82 -4.07 7.76
CA LEU A 183 14.55 -5.05 6.70
C LEU A 183 15.84 -5.69 6.16
N GLU A 184 16.90 -4.90 5.95
CA GLU A 184 18.19 -5.38 5.45
C GLU A 184 18.86 -6.34 6.45
N GLN A 185 18.62 -6.15 7.74
CA GLN A 185 19.08 -7.01 8.83
C GLN A 185 18.11 -8.16 9.16
N LYS A 186 17.04 -8.32 8.38
CA LYS A 186 16.01 -9.36 8.55
C LYS A 186 15.26 -9.30 9.89
N PHE A 187 15.13 -8.12 10.48
CA PHE A 187 14.33 -7.88 11.69
C PHE A 187 12.84 -7.70 11.37
N PHE A 188 12.28 -8.62 10.58
CA PHE A 188 10.94 -8.51 10.02
C PHE A 188 9.81 -8.53 11.07
N GLU A 189 10.04 -9.16 12.23
CA GLU A 189 9.05 -9.22 13.33
C GLU A 189 8.76 -7.84 13.96
N TRP A 190 9.69 -6.90 13.81
CA TRP A 190 9.58 -5.55 14.37
C TRP A 190 8.95 -4.55 13.40
N VAL A 191 8.77 -4.95 12.15
CA VAL A 191 8.30 -4.08 11.08
C VAL A 191 6.82 -4.38 10.81
N THR A 192 5.99 -3.35 10.84
CA THR A 192 4.58 -3.44 10.47
C THR A 192 4.36 -2.69 9.16
N PRO A 193 4.00 -3.39 8.06
CA PRO A 193 3.69 -2.72 6.80
C PRO A 193 2.48 -1.80 6.91
N MET A 194 2.65 -0.57 6.43
CA MET A 194 1.59 0.41 6.32
C MET A 194 1.14 0.55 4.88
N VAL A 195 -0.16 0.67 4.68
CA VAL A 195 -0.82 0.72 3.38
C VAL A 195 -1.69 1.96 3.31
N GLN A 196 -1.52 2.81 2.29
CA GLN A 196 -2.53 3.81 1.98
C GLN A 196 -3.74 3.12 1.37
N ALA A 197 -4.84 3.10 2.12
CA ALA A 197 -6.03 2.37 1.73
C ALA A 197 -7.33 3.11 2.06
N HIS A 198 -8.38 2.76 1.33
CA HIS A 198 -9.76 2.93 1.78
C HIS A 198 -10.29 1.56 2.21
N ILE A 199 -10.91 1.51 3.38
CA ILE A 199 -11.43 0.29 3.97
C ILE A 199 -12.85 0.55 4.45
N GLU A 200 -13.77 -0.26 3.96
CA GLU A 200 -15.17 -0.25 4.37
C GLU A 200 -15.60 -1.68 4.69
N VAL A 201 -16.41 -1.83 5.72
CA VAL A 201 -16.98 -3.13 6.11
C VAL A 201 -18.47 -2.97 6.26
N THR A 202 -19.23 -3.82 5.57
CA THR A 202 -20.66 -3.93 5.70
C THR A 202 -20.99 -5.24 6.40
N GLU A 203 -21.47 -5.13 7.64
CA GLU A 203 -21.77 -6.25 8.51
C GLU A 203 -23.19 -6.79 8.29
N GLN A 204 -23.41 -8.04 8.70
CA GLN A 204 -24.75 -8.66 8.83
C GLN A 204 -25.60 -8.63 7.55
N LEU A 205 -24.98 -8.79 6.38
CA LEU A 205 -25.70 -8.93 5.13
C LEU A 205 -26.37 -10.30 5.06
N LYS A 206 -27.59 -10.32 4.53
CA LYS A 206 -28.37 -11.55 4.38
C LYS A 206 -29.02 -11.60 3.01
N VAL A 207 -28.75 -12.68 2.28
CA VAL A 207 -29.38 -13.00 1.00
C VAL A 207 -29.94 -14.41 1.10
N LYS A 208 -31.27 -14.53 1.08
CA LYS A 208 -31.99 -15.80 1.32
C LYS A 208 -31.57 -16.42 2.67
N ASP A 209 -31.02 -17.63 2.64
CA ASP A 209 -30.54 -18.40 3.79
C ASP A 209 -29.06 -18.17 4.12
N LYS A 210 -28.36 -17.29 3.38
CA LYS A 210 -26.94 -17.01 3.57
C LYS A 210 -26.73 -15.67 4.27
N SER A 211 -25.95 -15.72 5.34
CA SER A 211 -25.48 -14.55 6.08
C SER A 211 -23.96 -14.42 5.90
N PHE A 212 -23.53 -13.18 5.67
CA PHE A 212 -22.13 -12.86 5.41
C PHE A 212 -21.86 -11.37 5.70
N ARG A 213 -20.59 -11.00 5.74
CA ARG A 213 -20.15 -9.61 5.72
C ARG A 213 -19.27 -9.34 4.51
N ILE A 214 -19.28 -8.11 4.03
CA ILE A 214 -18.41 -7.65 2.94
C ILE A 214 -17.32 -6.75 3.52
N LEU A 215 -16.07 -7.02 3.16
CA LEU A 215 -14.96 -6.11 3.34
C LEU A 215 -14.58 -5.57 1.98
N TYR A 216 -14.46 -4.25 1.87
CA TYR A 216 -14.06 -3.55 0.66
C TYR A 216 -12.75 -2.82 0.93
N ILE A 217 -11.67 -3.26 0.29
CA ILE A 217 -10.31 -2.75 0.52
C ILE A 217 -9.76 -2.22 -0.79
N SER A 218 -9.55 -0.92 -0.91
CA SER A 218 -8.82 -0.30 -2.02
C SER A 218 -7.44 0.17 -1.54
N ARG A 219 -6.39 -0.57 -1.91
CA ARG A 219 -4.98 -0.27 -1.58
C ARG A 219 -4.30 0.45 -2.73
N ARG A 220 -3.63 1.57 -2.45
CA ARG A 220 -2.90 2.36 -3.45
C ARG A 220 -1.43 1.99 -3.45
N SER A 221 -0.87 1.74 -4.64
CA SER A 221 0.54 1.40 -4.81
C SER A 221 1.43 2.59 -4.48
N CYS A 222 2.48 2.43 -3.68
CA CYS A 222 3.54 3.41 -3.39
C CYS A 222 4.55 3.60 -4.54
N LYS A 223 4.43 2.86 -5.64
CA LYS A 223 5.25 3.07 -6.84
C LYS A 223 4.73 4.26 -7.65
N ARG A 224 5.64 4.95 -8.35
CA ARG A 224 5.36 6.14 -9.18
C ARG A 224 4.39 7.13 -8.52
N GLN A 225 4.70 7.46 -7.27
CA GLN A 225 3.90 8.36 -6.46
C GLN A 225 4.06 9.81 -6.84
N GLY A 226 3.00 10.60 -6.63
CA GLY A 226 3.02 12.03 -6.81
C GLY A 226 1.63 12.65 -6.81
N MET A 227 1.58 13.97 -6.76
CA MET A 227 0.33 14.71 -6.76
C MET A 227 -0.45 14.48 -8.06
N ARG A 228 -1.78 14.43 -7.92
CA ARG A 228 -2.70 14.42 -9.06
C ARG A 228 -2.36 15.64 -9.93
N PHE A 229 -2.23 15.43 -11.25
CA PHE A 229 -1.79 16.43 -12.25
C PHE A 229 -0.29 16.74 -12.32
N THR A 230 0.53 16.24 -11.39
CA THR A 230 2.01 16.33 -11.48
C THR A 230 2.60 15.05 -12.02
N ILE A 231 2.18 13.89 -11.50
CA ILE A 231 2.68 12.57 -11.95
C ILE A 231 1.55 11.79 -12.62
N ARG A 232 1.78 11.41 -13.88
CA ARG A 232 0.85 10.67 -14.75
C ARG A 232 1.62 9.70 -15.64
N GLY A 233 0.89 8.77 -16.25
CA GLY A 233 1.47 7.79 -17.16
C GLY A 233 2.35 6.77 -16.46
N ILE A 234 3.19 6.14 -17.27
CA ILE A 234 4.11 5.06 -16.90
C ILE A 234 5.54 5.59 -16.66
N ASP A 235 6.35 4.89 -15.85
CA ASP A 235 7.82 5.04 -15.83
C ASP A 235 8.53 3.97 -16.66
N ASP A 236 9.85 4.11 -16.78
CA ASP A 236 10.72 3.17 -17.48
C ASP A 236 10.73 1.75 -16.85
N ASP A 237 10.29 1.62 -15.60
CA ASP A 237 10.19 0.35 -14.88
C ASP A 237 8.82 -0.32 -15.08
N GLY A 238 7.88 0.33 -15.78
CA GLY A 238 6.55 -0.20 -16.04
C GLY A 238 5.51 0.11 -14.95
N ASN A 239 5.86 0.92 -13.95
CA ASN A 239 4.90 1.33 -12.93
C ASN A 239 4.04 2.47 -13.46
N VAL A 240 2.72 2.38 -13.26
CA VAL A 240 1.79 3.46 -13.62
C VAL A 240 1.44 4.30 -12.40
N ALA A 241 1.30 5.60 -12.61
CA ALA A 241 0.88 6.52 -11.56
C ALA A 241 -0.52 6.16 -11.03
N ASN A 242 -0.75 6.37 -9.73
CA ASN A 242 -2.06 6.14 -9.08
C ASN A 242 -2.62 4.73 -9.30
N PHE A 243 -1.75 3.71 -9.36
CA PHE A 243 -2.20 2.31 -9.38
C PHE A 243 -2.90 1.97 -8.06
N VAL A 244 -4.08 1.36 -8.16
CA VAL A 244 -4.91 0.93 -7.04
C VAL A 244 -5.41 -0.47 -7.34
N GLU A 245 -5.31 -1.34 -6.34
CA GLU A 245 -5.98 -2.64 -6.32
C GLU A 245 -7.15 -2.55 -5.34
N THR A 246 -8.34 -2.90 -5.82
CA THR A 246 -9.58 -2.91 -5.03
C THR A 246 -10.08 -4.33 -4.91
N GLU A 247 -10.29 -4.76 -3.68
CA GLU A 247 -10.68 -6.12 -3.34
C GLU A 247 -12.00 -6.09 -2.56
N GLN A 248 -12.98 -6.84 -3.07
CA GLN A 248 -14.22 -7.15 -2.38
C GLN A 248 -14.12 -8.55 -1.80
N ILE A 249 -14.14 -8.67 -0.48
CA ILE A 249 -14.08 -9.93 0.25
C ILE A 249 -15.45 -10.21 0.88
N CYS A 250 -16.04 -11.38 0.61
CA CYS A 250 -17.21 -11.85 1.35
C CYS A 250 -16.77 -12.90 2.37
N VAL A 251 -17.15 -12.74 3.64
CA VAL A 251 -16.89 -13.70 4.71
C VAL A 251 -18.24 -14.23 5.20
N PHE A 252 -18.47 -15.52 4.98
CA PHE A 252 -19.71 -16.21 5.32
C PHE A 252 -19.63 -16.86 6.70
N ASP A 253 -20.79 -17.04 7.34
CA ASP A 253 -20.89 -17.67 8.68
C ASP A 253 -20.41 -19.13 8.70
N ASP A 254 -20.46 -19.82 7.54
CA ASP A 254 -19.96 -21.19 7.38
C ASP A 254 -18.43 -21.28 7.21
N GLY A 255 -17.71 -20.16 7.38
CA GLY A 255 -16.26 -20.08 7.24
C GLY A 255 -15.78 -19.94 5.80
N ARG A 256 -16.68 -19.94 4.81
CA ARG A 256 -16.33 -19.67 3.42
C ARG A 256 -15.90 -18.22 3.24
N GLN A 257 -14.94 -18.03 2.35
CA GLN A 257 -14.43 -16.71 2.00
C GLN A 257 -14.31 -16.62 0.49
N THR A 258 -14.81 -15.52 -0.07
CA THR A 258 -14.58 -15.19 -1.48
C THR A 258 -13.86 -13.85 -1.61
N SER A 259 -13.10 -13.68 -2.67
CA SER A 259 -12.42 -12.42 -2.99
C SER A 259 -12.49 -12.15 -4.49
N PHE A 260 -12.85 -10.92 -4.83
CA PHE A 260 -12.86 -10.41 -6.19
C PHE A 260 -12.01 -9.14 -6.27
N VAL A 261 -11.06 -9.11 -7.21
CA VAL A 261 -10.08 -8.03 -7.34
C VAL A 261 -10.28 -7.28 -8.65
N GLN A 262 -10.26 -5.95 -8.57
CA GLN A 262 -10.20 -5.04 -9.71
C GLN A 262 -9.02 -4.09 -9.56
N ILE A 263 -8.35 -3.79 -10.67
CA ILE A 263 -7.23 -2.85 -10.71
C ILE A 263 -7.59 -1.58 -11.47
N ARG A 264 -6.97 -0.48 -11.09
CA ARG A 264 -7.10 0.82 -11.76
C ARG A 264 -5.78 1.55 -11.72
N GLY A 265 -5.36 2.15 -12.82
CA GLY A 265 -4.13 2.95 -12.89
C GLY A 265 -4.22 4.08 -13.91
N SER A 266 -3.14 4.86 -14.02
CA SER A 266 -2.97 5.78 -15.15
C SER A 266 -2.87 5.02 -16.47
N ILE A 267 -3.17 5.71 -17.57
CA ILE A 267 -2.97 5.15 -18.92
C ILE A 267 -1.48 4.84 -19.10
N PRO A 268 -1.09 3.62 -19.49
CA PRO A 268 0.27 3.11 -19.42
C PRO A 268 1.13 3.54 -20.62
N VAL A 269 1.19 4.85 -20.85
CA VAL A 269 2.10 5.50 -21.80
C VAL A 269 2.80 6.67 -21.10
N PHE A 270 3.86 7.22 -21.69
CA PHE A 270 4.53 8.39 -21.15
C PHE A 270 3.74 9.66 -21.51
N TRP A 271 3.03 10.21 -20.52
CA TRP A 271 2.27 11.45 -20.72
C TRP A 271 2.22 12.30 -19.46
N SER A 272 2.02 13.61 -19.68
CA SER A 272 1.78 14.58 -18.63
C SER A 272 0.57 15.45 -18.96
N SER A 273 0.02 16.07 -17.92
CA SER A 273 -1.05 17.04 -18.06
C SER A 273 -0.89 18.09 -16.97
N PRO A 274 0.09 19.02 -17.14
CA PRO A 274 0.38 20.05 -16.16
C PRO A 274 -0.86 20.88 -15.84
N VAL A 275 -0.99 21.28 -14.57
CA VAL A 275 -2.10 22.12 -14.11
C VAL A 275 -2.05 23.47 -14.83
N THR A 276 -3.18 23.89 -15.39
CA THR A 276 -3.36 25.22 -15.97
C THR A 276 -4.70 25.78 -15.51
N MET A 277 -4.88 27.11 -15.58
CA MET A 277 -6.16 27.76 -15.29
C MET A 277 -7.26 27.48 -16.34
N LYS A 278 -7.01 26.60 -17.32
CA LYS A 278 -7.97 26.23 -18.36
C LYS A 278 -8.86 25.08 -17.90
N TYR A 279 -10.15 25.17 -18.26
CA TYR A 279 -11.15 24.16 -17.93
C TYR A 279 -10.79 22.74 -18.42
N ALA A 280 -10.24 22.63 -19.64
CA ALA A 280 -9.78 21.36 -20.19
C ALA A 280 -8.24 21.32 -20.16
N PRO A 281 -7.63 20.44 -19.37
CA PRO A 281 -6.18 20.36 -19.29
C PRO A 281 -5.61 19.74 -20.58
N LYS A 282 -4.50 20.29 -21.07
CA LYS A 282 -3.81 19.75 -22.24
C LYS A 282 -3.12 18.43 -21.91
N VAL A 283 -3.01 17.56 -22.90
CA VAL A 283 -2.24 16.31 -22.77
C VAL A 283 -0.97 16.43 -23.59
N TYR A 284 0.16 16.15 -22.95
CA TYR A 284 1.46 16.12 -23.59
C TYR A 284 1.95 14.69 -23.59
N GLN A 285 2.09 14.10 -24.78
CA GLN A 285 2.80 12.84 -24.96
C GLN A 285 4.30 13.11 -24.83
N ALA A 286 4.97 12.34 -23.99
CA ALA A 286 6.38 12.53 -23.66
C ALA A 286 7.27 11.37 -24.13
N GLY A 287 6.68 10.20 -24.38
CA GLY A 287 7.38 9.03 -24.93
C GLY A 287 7.40 9.04 -26.45
N ASP A 288 8.43 8.42 -27.01
CA ASP A 288 8.36 7.90 -28.38
C ASP A 288 7.71 6.50 -28.38
N ALA A 289 7.39 6.01 -29.57
CA ALA A 289 6.67 4.75 -29.73
C ALA A 289 7.46 3.54 -29.19
N GLU A 290 8.79 3.55 -29.28
CA GLU A 290 9.61 2.43 -28.82
C GLU A 290 9.66 2.39 -27.29
N ARG A 291 9.86 3.54 -26.66
CA ARG A 291 9.89 3.69 -25.21
C ARG A 291 8.54 3.35 -24.58
N ASP A 292 7.43 3.83 -25.17
CA ASP A 292 6.08 3.50 -24.71
C ASP A 292 5.84 1.98 -24.75
N VAL A 293 6.21 1.31 -25.85
CA VAL A 293 6.04 -0.13 -26.00
C VAL A 293 6.90 -0.89 -25.00
N ALA A 294 8.17 -0.52 -24.82
CA ALA A 294 9.07 -1.19 -23.88
C ALA A 294 8.58 -1.08 -22.42
N ALA A 295 8.14 0.12 -22.00
CA ALA A 295 7.57 0.31 -20.67
C ALA A 295 6.25 -0.45 -20.50
N PHE A 296 5.37 -0.43 -21.51
CA PHE A 296 4.12 -1.17 -21.48
C PHE A 296 4.33 -2.68 -21.41
N GLN A 297 5.34 -3.23 -22.10
CA GLN A 297 5.67 -4.66 -22.00
C GLN A 297 5.99 -5.04 -20.56
N LYS A 298 6.86 -4.28 -19.87
CA LYS A 298 7.15 -4.51 -18.44
C LYS A 298 5.88 -4.46 -17.58
N HIS A 299 5.03 -3.45 -17.82
CA HIS A 299 3.76 -3.32 -17.12
C HIS A 299 2.83 -4.51 -17.35
N ALA A 300 2.65 -4.92 -18.61
CA ALA A 300 1.81 -6.06 -18.99
C ALA A 300 2.31 -7.34 -18.32
N TYR A 301 3.62 -7.60 -18.34
CA TYR A 301 4.21 -8.76 -17.68
C TYR A 301 3.99 -8.78 -16.17
N GLU A 302 4.13 -7.64 -15.49
CA GLU A 302 3.83 -7.54 -14.06
C GLU A 302 2.35 -7.87 -13.80
N LEU A 303 1.43 -7.27 -14.55
CA LEU A 303 0.01 -7.54 -14.39
C LEU A 303 -0.35 -8.99 -14.70
N MET A 304 0.24 -9.57 -15.74
CA MET A 304 0.01 -10.97 -16.12
C MET A 304 0.49 -11.94 -15.04
N SER A 305 1.66 -11.67 -14.46
CA SER A 305 2.21 -12.46 -13.36
C SER A 305 1.31 -12.45 -12.13
N LEU A 306 0.69 -11.30 -11.84
CA LEU A 306 -0.06 -11.08 -10.60
C LEU A 306 -1.55 -11.41 -10.70
N TYR A 307 -2.15 -11.23 -11.88
CA TYR A 307 -3.59 -11.32 -12.10
C TYR A 307 -3.99 -12.30 -13.21
N GLY A 308 -3.03 -12.83 -13.98
CA GLY A 308 -3.32 -13.71 -15.11
C GLY A 308 -3.76 -12.92 -16.35
N ARG A 309 -4.92 -13.25 -16.93
CA ARG A 309 -5.47 -12.47 -18.04
C ARG A 309 -5.97 -11.12 -17.56
N VAL A 310 -5.78 -10.08 -18.38
CA VAL A 310 -6.09 -8.70 -18.01
C VAL A 310 -6.88 -8.02 -19.10
N LEU A 311 -8.06 -7.55 -18.72
CA LEU A 311 -8.91 -6.70 -19.54
C LEU A 311 -8.71 -5.22 -19.16
N PHE A 312 -8.17 -4.45 -20.09
CA PHE A 312 -8.09 -3.00 -19.99
C PHE A 312 -9.37 -2.37 -20.50
N VAL A 313 -10.10 -1.69 -19.61
CA VAL A 313 -11.27 -0.88 -19.98
C VAL A 313 -10.87 0.59 -19.98
N ASN A 314 -10.72 1.17 -21.17
CA ASN A 314 -10.44 2.59 -21.34
C ASN A 314 -11.76 3.35 -21.56
N LEU A 315 -12.04 4.33 -20.68
CA LEU A 315 -13.30 5.09 -20.68
C LEU A 315 -13.17 6.53 -21.22
N ILE A 316 -11.97 6.93 -21.66
CA ILE A 316 -11.74 8.32 -22.08
C ILE A 316 -12.46 8.65 -23.39
N ASP A 317 -12.75 9.95 -23.56
CA ASP A 317 -13.46 10.47 -24.71
C ASP A 317 -12.67 10.26 -26.00
N LYS A 318 -13.38 9.93 -27.08
CA LYS A 318 -12.80 9.89 -28.43
C LYS A 318 -12.80 11.28 -29.06
N LYS A 319 -12.43 12.30 -28.28
CA LYS A 319 -12.37 13.71 -28.70
C LYS A 319 -11.14 14.44 -28.15
N LYS A 320 -10.66 15.41 -28.93
CA LYS A 320 -9.65 16.40 -28.53
C LYS A 320 -8.39 15.76 -27.92
N GLU A 321 -7.97 16.21 -26.75
CA GLU A 321 -6.75 15.78 -26.07
C GLU A 321 -6.83 14.35 -25.53
N GLN A 322 -8.03 13.88 -25.16
CA GLN A 322 -8.22 12.50 -24.70
C GLN A 322 -8.16 11.49 -25.85
N LEU A 323 -8.61 11.89 -27.05
CA LEU A 323 -8.48 11.07 -28.25
C LEU A 323 -7.00 10.70 -28.50
N LYS A 324 -6.12 11.71 -28.50
CA LYS A 324 -4.67 11.50 -28.69
C LYS A 324 -4.11 10.48 -27.71
N LEU A 325 -4.51 10.56 -26.45
CA LEU A 325 -4.05 9.65 -25.40
C LEU A 325 -4.58 8.22 -25.58
N GLY A 326 -5.83 8.09 -26.02
CA GLY A 326 -6.44 6.78 -26.27
C GLY A 326 -5.90 6.11 -27.51
N GLU A 327 -5.61 6.87 -28.57
CA GLU A 327 -4.93 6.40 -29.76
C GLU A 327 -3.50 5.96 -29.44
N ALA A 328 -2.77 6.73 -28.63
CA ALA A 328 -1.44 6.34 -28.16
C ALA A 328 -1.51 5.02 -27.39
N MET A 329 -2.40 4.89 -26.40
CA MET A 329 -2.58 3.64 -25.66
C MET A 329 -2.93 2.47 -26.59
N ALA A 330 -3.91 2.64 -27.49
CA ALA A 330 -4.34 1.58 -28.39
C ALA A 330 -3.20 1.13 -29.32
N LYS A 331 -2.42 2.09 -29.85
CA LYS A 331 -1.24 1.79 -30.66
C LYS A 331 -0.17 1.06 -29.85
N THR A 332 0.17 1.53 -28.66
CA THR A 332 1.17 0.89 -27.78
C THR A 332 0.78 -0.54 -27.43
N VAL A 333 -0.49 -0.80 -27.07
CA VAL A 333 -0.98 -2.16 -26.78
C VAL A 333 -0.90 -3.05 -28.02
N ALA A 334 -1.32 -2.56 -29.19
CA ALA A 334 -1.28 -3.31 -30.44
C ALA A 334 0.17 -3.63 -30.88
N ASP A 335 1.08 -2.66 -30.79
CA ASP A 335 2.49 -2.83 -31.13
C ASP A 335 3.16 -3.82 -30.18
N ALA A 336 2.86 -3.75 -28.87
CA ALA A 336 3.37 -4.70 -27.88
C ALA A 336 2.85 -6.13 -28.13
N ALA A 337 1.56 -6.29 -28.42
CA ALA A 337 0.96 -7.58 -28.73
C ALA A 337 1.48 -8.18 -30.06
N THR A 338 1.79 -7.34 -31.05
CA THR A 338 2.40 -7.79 -32.31
C THR A 338 3.82 -8.30 -32.09
N LYS A 339 4.57 -7.68 -31.16
CA LYS A 339 5.94 -8.06 -30.82
C LYS A 339 6.01 -9.24 -29.85
N ASP A 340 4.94 -9.53 -29.12
CA ASP A 340 4.93 -10.51 -28.02
C ASP A 340 3.62 -11.29 -27.95
N SER A 341 3.70 -12.58 -28.28
CA SER A 341 2.53 -13.48 -28.30
C SER A 341 1.94 -13.74 -26.90
N HIS A 342 2.71 -13.60 -25.82
CA HIS A 342 2.17 -13.77 -24.47
C HIS A 342 1.27 -12.58 -24.11
N ILE A 343 1.67 -11.37 -24.48
CA ILE A 343 0.84 -10.17 -24.31
C ILE A 343 -0.41 -10.27 -25.20
N LEU A 344 -0.27 -10.70 -26.45
CA LEU A 344 -1.41 -10.92 -27.35
C LEU A 344 -2.45 -11.88 -26.77
N ALA A 345 -2.02 -12.95 -26.10
CA ALA A 345 -2.90 -13.96 -25.53
C ALA A 345 -3.54 -13.51 -24.20
N ALA A 346 -2.85 -12.69 -23.41
CA ALA A 346 -3.26 -12.38 -22.04
C ALA A 346 -3.85 -10.97 -21.84
N VAL A 347 -3.61 -10.04 -22.76
CA VAL A 347 -4.02 -8.64 -22.62
C VAL A 347 -5.05 -8.27 -23.68
N ARG A 348 -6.22 -7.80 -23.22
CA ARG A 348 -7.28 -7.29 -24.09
C ARG A 348 -7.58 -5.83 -23.78
N LEU A 349 -7.73 -4.99 -24.81
CA LEU A 349 -8.13 -3.58 -24.67
C LEU A 349 -9.53 -3.36 -25.22
N VAL A 350 -10.40 -2.77 -24.39
CA VAL A 350 -11.73 -2.27 -24.77
C VAL A 350 -11.77 -0.76 -24.54
N TRP A 351 -11.95 0.01 -25.61
CA TRP A 351 -12.06 1.47 -25.54
C TRP A 351 -13.50 1.94 -25.78
N PHE A 352 -14.18 2.28 -24.68
CA PHE A 352 -15.57 2.70 -24.62
C PHE A 352 -15.68 4.20 -24.32
N ASP A 353 -16.23 4.98 -25.23
CA ASP A 353 -16.42 6.43 -25.04
C ASP A 353 -17.61 6.70 -24.11
N PHE A 354 -17.33 6.80 -22.81
CA PHE A 354 -18.36 6.88 -21.78
C PHE A 354 -19.24 8.13 -21.92
N HIS A 355 -18.66 9.31 -22.17
CA HIS A 355 -19.44 10.56 -22.24
C HIS A 355 -20.29 10.64 -23.51
N ARG A 356 -19.88 9.99 -24.61
CA ARG A 356 -20.73 9.86 -25.80
C ARG A 356 -21.86 8.88 -25.55
N GLU A 357 -21.56 7.69 -25.04
CA GLU A 357 -22.53 6.60 -24.91
C GLU A 357 -23.54 6.87 -23.80
N CYS A 358 -23.12 7.41 -22.65
CA CYS A 358 -23.99 7.70 -21.51
C CYS A 358 -24.49 9.17 -21.48
N ARG A 359 -24.41 9.89 -22.60
CA ARG A 359 -24.84 11.29 -22.69
C ARG A 359 -26.29 11.44 -22.21
N ASN A 360 -26.57 12.53 -21.49
CA ASN A 360 -27.87 12.82 -20.89
C ASN A 360 -28.32 11.74 -19.86
N MET A 361 -27.37 11.24 -19.04
CA MET A 361 -27.64 10.28 -17.95
C MET A 361 -28.27 8.97 -18.44
N LYS A 362 -28.03 8.58 -19.69
CA LYS A 362 -28.51 7.32 -20.27
C LYS A 362 -27.66 6.13 -19.79
N TRP A 363 -27.66 5.90 -18.48
CA TRP A 363 -26.87 4.87 -17.82
C TRP A 363 -27.16 3.45 -18.30
N GLY A 364 -28.36 3.20 -18.84
CA GLY A 364 -28.70 1.93 -19.48
C GLY A 364 -27.75 1.55 -20.63
N ASN A 365 -27.07 2.53 -21.26
CA ASN A 365 -26.08 2.25 -22.29
C ASN A 365 -24.80 1.58 -21.75
N LEU A 366 -24.60 1.53 -20.43
CA LEU A 366 -23.52 0.72 -19.83
C LEU A 366 -23.69 -0.76 -20.11
N GLU A 367 -24.91 -1.23 -20.34
CA GLU A 367 -25.17 -2.61 -20.75
C GLU A 367 -24.42 -2.96 -22.05
N LYS A 368 -24.16 -1.98 -22.94
CA LYS A 368 -23.33 -2.20 -24.13
C LYS A 368 -21.88 -2.52 -23.78
N LEU A 369 -21.33 -1.84 -22.77
CA LEU A 369 -19.99 -2.13 -22.28
C LEU A 369 -20.00 -3.51 -21.64
N ILE A 370 -20.94 -3.79 -20.72
CA ILE A 370 -21.06 -5.09 -20.06
C ILE A 370 -21.12 -6.21 -21.10
N LYS A 371 -21.98 -6.11 -22.12
CA LYS A 371 -22.06 -7.10 -23.22
C LYS A 371 -20.76 -7.32 -23.98
N GLN A 372 -19.84 -6.35 -24.04
CA GLN A 372 -18.54 -6.53 -24.71
C GLN A 372 -17.54 -7.31 -23.87
N VAL A 373 -17.71 -7.30 -22.55
CA VAL A 373 -16.73 -7.80 -21.58
C VAL A 373 -17.29 -8.89 -20.66
N ASP A 374 -18.56 -9.27 -20.83
CA ASP A 374 -19.26 -10.22 -19.96
C ASP A 374 -18.56 -11.58 -19.95
N ASP A 375 -18.17 -12.07 -21.14
CA ASP A 375 -17.41 -13.31 -21.28
C ASP A 375 -16.05 -13.23 -20.56
N ASP A 376 -15.36 -12.09 -20.62
CA ASP A 376 -14.09 -11.89 -19.91
C ASP A 376 -14.31 -11.89 -18.38
N PHE A 377 -15.40 -11.27 -17.90
CA PHE A 377 -15.74 -11.26 -16.47
C PHE A 377 -16.07 -12.65 -15.94
N LEU A 378 -16.86 -13.43 -16.69
CA LEU A 378 -17.21 -14.79 -16.33
C LEU A 378 -15.96 -15.70 -16.28
N ASP A 379 -15.05 -15.50 -17.23
CA ASP A 379 -13.81 -16.26 -17.32
C ASP A 379 -12.80 -15.91 -16.21
N HIS A 380 -12.66 -14.63 -15.84
CA HIS A 380 -11.78 -14.21 -14.75
C HIS A 380 -12.20 -14.80 -13.39
N GLY A 381 -13.51 -15.01 -13.18
CA GLY A 381 -14.04 -15.62 -11.96
C GLY A 381 -13.72 -14.85 -10.68
N TYR A 382 -13.62 -15.57 -9.57
CA TYR A 382 -13.28 -15.02 -8.25
C TYR A 382 -12.58 -16.09 -7.41
N PHE A 383 -11.80 -15.65 -6.43
CA PHE A 383 -11.18 -16.54 -5.47
C PHE A 383 -12.21 -17.05 -4.46
N SER A 384 -12.17 -18.35 -4.14
CA SER A 384 -13.02 -18.98 -3.13
C SER A 384 -12.23 -19.98 -2.31
N ARG A 385 -12.39 -19.94 -0.99
CA ARG A 385 -11.84 -20.96 -0.08
C ARG A 385 -12.80 -21.25 1.06
N LEU A 386 -12.72 -22.46 1.61
CA LEU A 386 -13.35 -22.82 2.87
C LEU A 386 -12.29 -22.80 3.97
N ARG A 387 -12.39 -21.88 4.93
CA ARG A 387 -11.52 -21.89 6.11
C ARG A 387 -12.16 -22.83 7.13
N MET A 388 -11.63 -24.04 7.29
CA MET A 388 -12.02 -24.88 8.42
C MET A 388 -11.65 -24.15 9.71
N ALA A 389 -12.59 -24.07 10.66
CA ALA A 389 -12.26 -23.61 12.00
C ALA A 389 -11.13 -24.51 12.54
N LEU A 390 -10.04 -23.89 13.01
CA LEU A 390 -9.05 -24.62 13.79
C LEU A 390 -9.78 -25.08 15.06
N SER A 391 -9.98 -26.40 15.18
CA SER A 391 -10.56 -27.07 16.34
C SER A 391 -9.72 -26.88 17.59
#